data_AF-A0A849F5W4-F1
#
_entry.id   AF-A0A849F5W4-F1
#
_cell.length_a   1.000
_cell.length_b   1.000
_cell.length_c   1.000
_cell.angle_alpha   90.00
_cell.angle_beta   90.00
_cell.angle_gamma   90.00
#
_symmetry.space_group_name_H-M   'P 1'
#
loop_
_entity.id
_entity.type
_entity.pdbx_description
1 polymer ?
#
loop_
_entity_poly.entity_id
_entity_poly.type
_entity_poly.pdbx_seq_one_letter_code
_entity_poly.pdbx_strand_id
1 'polypeptide(L)'
;MKTKHKTLISFVSPALGLLLLGFWVFTSKRPFDIEGYIILGLAILAIGFGLYFKIQRYNSERAGLNSNDELSKRIREKAAAKTFSISIYLWLIVILFVIGPEPRIKLIMAIGLMVMGLVFFLHWFYYSKIGISDENKN
;
A
#
# COMPACT_ATOMS: atom_id res chain seq x y z
N MET A 1 -21.85 -11.46 15.38
CA MET A 1 -20.66 -11.30 16.27
C MET A 1 -19.31 -11.69 15.63
N LYS A 2 -19.25 -12.60 14.64
CA LYS A 2 -17.98 -13.02 13.96
C LYS A 2 -17.24 -11.94 13.14
N THR A 3 -17.90 -10.81 12.80
CA THR A 3 -17.32 -9.75 11.95
C THR A 3 -16.31 -8.89 12.71
N LYS A 4 -16.56 -8.55 13.97
CA LYS A 4 -15.70 -7.63 14.76
C LYS A 4 -14.25 -8.11 14.91
N HIS A 5 -14.01 -9.41 15.08
CA HIS A 5 -12.64 -9.94 15.26
C HIS A 5 -11.81 -9.90 13.98
N LYS A 6 -12.41 -10.18 12.81
CA LYS A 6 -11.71 -10.09 11.52
C LYS A 6 -11.23 -8.67 11.24
N THR A 7 -12.02 -7.69 11.63
CA THR A 7 -11.72 -6.27 11.41
C THR A 7 -10.64 -5.81 12.36
N LEU A 8 -10.69 -6.25 13.63
CA LEU A 8 -9.62 -5.99 14.60
C LEU A 8 -8.27 -6.58 14.14
N ILE A 9 -8.26 -7.83 13.67
CA ILE A 9 -7.06 -8.49 13.12
C ILE A 9 -6.50 -7.70 11.93
N SER A 10 -7.36 -7.08 11.13
CA SER A 10 -6.89 -6.27 10.01
C SER A 10 -6.07 -5.06 10.46
N PHE A 11 -6.29 -4.49 11.64
CA PHE A 11 -5.50 -3.35 12.15
C PHE A 11 -4.11 -3.74 12.69
N VAL A 12 -3.81 -5.03 12.82
CA VAL A 12 -2.48 -5.50 13.28
C VAL A 12 -1.37 -5.04 12.33
N SER A 13 -1.58 -5.12 11.02
CA SER A 13 -0.55 -4.77 10.04
C SER A 13 -0.13 -3.29 10.04
N PRO A 14 -1.04 -2.29 10.04
CA PRO A 14 -0.63 -0.89 10.15
C PRO A 14 -0.08 -0.55 11.54
N ALA A 15 -0.59 -1.17 12.61
CA ALA A 15 -0.06 -0.96 13.95
C ALA A 15 1.40 -1.43 14.06
N LEU A 16 1.72 -2.60 13.49
CA LEU A 16 3.10 -3.08 13.40
C LEU A 16 3.97 -2.13 12.56
N GLY A 17 3.46 -1.62 11.44
CA GLY A 17 4.17 -0.63 10.61
C GLY A 17 4.52 0.64 11.38
N LEU A 18 3.57 1.19 12.15
CA LEU A 18 3.81 2.37 13.00
C LEU A 18 4.81 2.08 14.12
N LEU A 19 4.72 0.91 14.76
CA LEU A 19 5.68 0.51 15.79
C LEU A 19 7.10 0.40 15.26
N LEU A 20 7.29 -0.25 14.11
CA LEU A 20 8.60 -0.39 13.48
C LEU A 20 9.15 0.98 13.04
N LEU A 21 8.29 1.85 12.50
CA LEU A 21 8.69 3.21 12.13
C LEU A 21 9.09 4.04 13.36
N GLY A 22 8.29 3.99 14.43
CA GLY A 22 8.59 4.67 15.69
C GLY A 22 9.86 4.15 16.35
N PHE A 23 10.09 2.84 16.33
CA PHE A 23 11.32 2.22 16.81
C PHE A 23 12.54 2.68 16.00
N TRP A 24 12.43 2.76 14.67
CA TRP A 24 13.48 3.28 13.81
C TRP A 24 13.80 4.76 14.10
N VAL A 25 12.79 5.59 14.30
CA VAL A 25 12.96 7.00 14.69
C VAL A 25 13.63 7.11 16.06
N PHE A 26 13.19 6.32 17.04
CA PHE A 26 13.75 6.34 18.39
C PHE A 26 15.21 5.87 18.45
N THR A 27 15.58 4.89 17.61
CA THR A 27 16.96 4.37 17.55
C THR A 27 17.90 5.25 16.72
N SER A 28 17.37 6.25 16.00
CA SER A 28 18.18 7.16 15.19
C SER A 28 18.96 8.14 16.08
N LYS A 29 20.26 7.90 16.23
CA LYS A 29 21.18 8.68 17.10
C LYS A 29 21.55 10.07 16.56
N ARG A 30 21.19 10.38 15.31
CA ARG A 30 21.48 11.66 14.64
C ARG A 30 20.18 12.24 14.07
N PRO A 31 20.07 13.58 13.95
CA PRO A 31 18.98 14.17 13.20
C PRO A 31 18.98 13.61 11.77
N PHE A 32 17.79 13.39 11.21
CA PHE A 32 17.66 12.88 9.86
C PHE A 32 18.29 13.86 8.87
N ASP A 33 18.99 13.29 7.89
CA ASP A 33 19.37 13.99 6.68
C ASP A 33 18.16 14.09 5.74
N ILE A 34 18.31 14.80 4.61
CA ILE A 34 17.24 15.01 3.62
C ILE A 34 16.67 13.65 3.15
N GLU A 35 17.52 12.65 2.94
CA GLU A 35 17.09 11.30 2.57
C GLU A 35 16.24 10.64 3.66
N GLY A 36 16.65 10.74 4.93
CA GLY A 36 15.89 10.24 6.06
C GLY A 36 14.50 10.84 6.14
N TYR A 37 14.36 12.16 5.92
CA TYR A 37 13.05 12.82 5.88
C TYR A 37 12.17 12.36 4.71
N ILE A 38 12.76 12.15 3.53
CA ILE A 38 12.04 11.61 2.38
C ILE A 38 11.52 10.20 2.70
N ILE A 39 12.38 9.31 3.19
CA ILE A 39 12.01 7.93 3.53
C ILE A 39 10.92 7.91 4.61
N LEU A 40 11.04 8.76 5.63
CA LEU A 40 10.03 8.91 6.69
C LEU A 40 8.68 9.34 6.11
N GLY A 41 8.67 10.37 5.25
CA GLY A 41 7.45 10.85 4.59
C GLY A 41 6.79 9.78 3.72
N LEU A 42 7.58 9.05 2.94
CA LEU A 42 7.10 7.94 2.12
C LEU A 42 6.50 6.81 2.96
N ALA A 43 7.14 6.45 4.08
CA ALA A 43 6.64 5.43 4.98
C ALA A 43 5.31 5.84 5.62
N ILE A 44 5.19 7.09 6.09
CA ILE A 44 3.94 7.62 6.66
C ILE A 44 2.81 7.60 5.61
N LEU A 45 3.09 8.03 4.38
CA LEU A 45 2.11 7.99 3.29
C LEU A 45 1.64 6.56 2.99
N ALA A 46 2.56 5.60 2.90
CA ALA A 46 2.22 4.20 2.63
C ALA A 46 1.38 3.58 3.76
N ILE A 47 1.75 3.83 5.02
CA ILE A 47 0.99 3.35 6.18
C ILE A 47 -0.39 4.02 6.24
N GLY A 48 -0.46 5.33 6.02
CA GLY A 48 -1.71 6.10 6.01
C GLY A 48 -2.69 5.60 4.95
N PHE A 49 -2.17 5.25 3.77
CA PHE A 49 -2.96 4.67 2.71
C PHE A 49 -3.52 3.28 3.07
N GLY A 50 -2.71 2.42 3.72
CA GLY A 50 -3.18 1.14 4.25
C GLY A 50 -4.24 1.29 5.35
N LEU A 51 -4.12 2.32 6.19
CA LEU A 51 -5.10 2.69 7.22
C LEU A 51 -6.42 3.16 6.62
N TYR A 52 -6.36 4.01 5.59
CA TYR A 52 -7.54 4.54 4.90
C TYR A 52 -8.50 3.42 4.47
N PHE A 53 -8.00 2.38 3.79
CA PHE A 53 -8.83 1.25 3.36
C PHE A 53 -9.45 0.45 4.52
N LYS A 54 -8.71 0.30 5.62
CA LYS A 54 -9.20 -0.44 6.80
C LYS A 54 -10.27 0.36 7.54
N ILE A 55 -10.09 1.68 7.65
CA ILE A 55 -11.09 2.60 8.23
C ILE A 55 -12.34 2.62 7.35
N GLN A 56 -12.19 2.73 6.03
CA GLN A 56 -13.31 2.69 5.10
C GLN A 56 -14.10 1.39 5.26
N ARG A 57 -13.41 0.24 5.31
CA ARG A 57 -14.03 -1.07 5.57
C ARG A 57 -14.77 -1.11 6.90
N TYR A 58 -14.15 -0.63 7.98
CA TYR A 58 -14.75 -0.60 9.32
C TYR A 58 -16.02 0.26 9.36
N ASN A 59 -16.00 1.43 8.71
CA ASN A 59 -17.16 2.31 8.63
C ASN A 59 -18.31 1.66 7.84
N SER A 60 -18.01 0.98 6.73
CA SER A 60 -19.02 0.23 5.97
C SER A 60 -19.62 -0.92 6.79
N GLU A 61 -18.80 -1.67 7.54
CA GLU A 61 -19.29 -2.72 8.47
C GLU A 61 -20.19 -2.15 9.55
N ARG A 62 -19.82 -1.00 10.12
CA ARG A 62 -20.60 -0.34 11.17
C ARG A 62 -21.93 0.20 10.64
N ALA A 63 -21.98 0.61 9.37
CA ALA A 63 -23.19 1.04 8.68
C ALA A 63 -24.12 -0.13 8.28
N GLY A 64 -23.75 -1.39 8.57
CA GLY A 64 -24.53 -2.57 8.20
C GLY A 64 -24.43 -2.95 6.72
N LEU A 65 -23.57 -2.25 5.96
CA LEU A 65 -23.28 -2.61 4.57
C LEU A 65 -22.42 -3.87 4.54
N ASN A 66 -22.66 -4.73 3.54
CA ASN A 66 -21.90 -5.96 3.40
C ASN A 66 -20.43 -5.62 3.11
N SER A 67 -19.57 -5.79 4.11
CA SER A 67 -18.15 -5.43 4.06
C SER A 67 -17.31 -6.28 3.13
N ASN A 68 -17.88 -7.42 2.73
CA ASN A 68 -17.36 -8.31 1.71
C ASN A 68 -18.16 -8.12 0.42
N ASP A 69 -18.46 -6.88 0.05
CA ASP A 69 -18.94 -6.59 -1.30
C ASP A 69 -17.97 -7.23 -2.31
N GLU A 70 -18.49 -8.20 -3.06
CA GLU A 70 -17.72 -8.98 -4.02
C GLU A 70 -17.10 -8.07 -5.07
N LEU A 71 -17.80 -7.00 -5.46
CA LEU A 71 -17.30 -6.04 -6.44
C LEU A 71 -16.08 -5.30 -5.90
N SER A 72 -16.15 -4.75 -4.68
CA SER A 72 -15.02 -4.11 -4.00
C SER A 72 -13.84 -5.06 -3.78
N LYS A 73 -14.08 -6.37 -3.61
CA LYS A 73 -13.01 -7.39 -3.54
C LYS A 73 -12.37 -7.61 -4.91
N ARG A 74 -13.17 -7.85 -5.96
CA ARG A 74 -12.70 -8.04 -7.34
C ARG A 74 -11.94 -6.82 -7.86
N ILE A 75 -12.38 -5.60 -7.52
CA ILE A 75 -11.68 -4.35 -7.84
C ILE A 75 -10.27 -4.34 -7.25
N ARG A 76 -10.14 -4.68 -5.97
CA ARG A 76 -8.83 -4.72 -5.30
C ARG A 76 -7.93 -5.80 -5.87
N GLU A 77 -8.46 -6.99 -6.14
CA GLU A 77 -7.71 -8.10 -6.74
C GLU A 77 -7.21 -7.74 -8.16
N LYS A 78 -8.07 -7.14 -9.00
CA LYS A 78 -7.71 -6.71 -10.35
C LYS A 78 -6.68 -5.57 -10.34
N ALA A 79 -6.83 -4.60 -9.44
CA ALA A 79 -5.86 -3.54 -9.24
C ALA A 79 -4.50 -4.09 -8.76
N ALA A 80 -4.51 -5.02 -7.80
CA ALA A 80 -3.31 -5.67 -7.29
C ALA A 80 -2.59 -6.47 -8.38
N ALA A 81 -3.32 -7.27 -9.17
CA ALA A 81 -2.75 -8.06 -10.25
C ALA A 81 -2.10 -7.18 -11.33
N LYS A 82 -2.76 -6.10 -11.75
CA LYS A 82 -2.18 -5.14 -12.71
C LYS A 82 -0.97 -4.43 -12.15
N THR A 83 -1.03 -4.01 -10.89
CA THR A 83 0.11 -3.35 -10.23
C THR A 83 1.30 -4.29 -10.11
N PHE A 84 1.08 -5.54 -9.73
CA PHE A 84 2.14 -6.53 -9.63
C PHE A 84 2.83 -6.74 -10.98
N SER A 85 2.06 -6.86 -12.07
CA SER A 85 2.62 -6.97 -13.42
C SER A 85 3.47 -5.75 -13.80
N ILE A 86 3.00 -4.53 -13.51
CA ILE A 86 3.77 -3.30 -13.76
C ILE A 86 5.02 -3.22 -12.88
N SER A 87 4.92 -3.70 -11.63
CA SER A 87 6.01 -3.64 -10.65
C SER A 87 7.23 -4.46 -11.08
N ILE A 88 7.04 -5.54 -11.83
CA ILE A 88 8.12 -6.35 -12.41
C ILE A 88 8.94 -5.50 -13.39
N TYR A 89 8.27 -4.81 -14.31
CA TYR A 89 8.96 -3.93 -15.27
C TYR A 89 9.65 -2.76 -14.58
N LEU A 90 9.04 -2.20 -13.53
CA LEU A 90 9.64 -1.15 -12.74
C LEU A 90 10.95 -1.62 -12.09
N TRP A 91 10.96 -2.80 -11.46
CA TRP A 91 12.17 -3.34 -10.85
C TRP A 91 13.24 -3.69 -11.88
N LEU A 92 12.86 -4.18 -13.07
CA LEU A 92 13.80 -4.40 -14.17
C LEU A 92 14.54 -3.11 -14.54
N ILE A 93 13.79 -2.01 -14.68
CA ILE A 93 14.38 -0.69 -14.94
C ILE A 93 15.33 -0.30 -13.80
N VAL A 94 14.88 -0.38 -12.55
CA VAL A 94 15.72 -0.05 -11.38
C VAL A 94 17.04 -0.81 -11.40
N ILE A 95 17.03 -2.12 -11.67
CA ILE A 95 18.24 -2.94 -11.73
C ILE A 95 19.22 -2.44 -12.79
N LEU A 96 18.74 -2.03 -13.97
CA LEU A 96 19.59 -1.50 -15.04
C LEU A 96 20.27 -0.18 -14.64
N PHE A 97 19.60 0.67 -13.86
CA PHE A 97 20.11 1.98 -13.45
C PHE A 97 20.92 1.95 -12.14
N VAL A 98 20.87 0.86 -11.36
CA VAL A 98 21.56 0.72 -10.07
C VAL A 98 23.03 0.29 -10.22
N ILE A 99 23.51 0.03 -11.44
CA ILE A 99 24.89 -0.38 -11.70
C ILE A 99 25.83 0.81 -11.50
N GLY A 100 26.31 0.99 -10.26
CA GLY A 100 27.29 2.01 -9.88
C GLY A 100 28.03 1.63 -8.59
N PRO A 101 29.16 2.29 -8.26
CA PRO A 101 30.01 1.94 -7.13
C PRO A 101 29.40 2.27 -5.75
N GLU A 102 28.51 3.26 -5.66
CA GLU A 102 27.82 3.64 -4.41
C GLU A 102 26.31 3.87 -4.65
N PRO A 103 25.54 2.81 -4.89
CA PRO A 103 24.11 2.97 -5.08
C PRO A 103 23.46 3.39 -3.75
N ARG A 104 22.61 4.42 -3.79
CA ARG A 104 21.77 4.86 -2.66
C ARG A 104 20.62 3.87 -2.45
N ILE A 105 20.95 2.62 -2.12
CA ILE A 105 20.02 1.48 -2.09
C ILE A 105 18.79 1.80 -1.24
N LYS A 106 18.96 2.42 -0.06
CA LYS A 106 17.86 2.78 0.83
C LYS A 106 16.83 3.69 0.15
N LEU A 107 17.29 4.74 -0.52
CA LEU A 107 16.44 5.69 -1.23
C LEU A 107 15.75 5.01 -2.42
N ILE A 108 16.49 4.19 -3.19
CA ILE A 108 15.97 3.48 -4.36
C ILE A 108 14.88 2.49 -3.95
N MET A 109 15.08 1.74 -2.87
CA MET A 109 14.07 0.82 -2.33
C MET A 109 12.83 1.57 -1.85
N ALA A 110 13.01 2.70 -1.15
CA ALA A 110 11.90 3.52 -0.67
C ALA A 110 11.06 4.10 -1.82
N ILE A 111 11.72 4.63 -2.85
CA ILE A 111 11.06 5.15 -4.06
C ILE A 111 10.36 4.00 -4.79
N GLY A 112 11.01 2.85 -4.97
CA GLY A 112 10.41 1.68 -5.63
C GLY A 112 9.11 1.23 -4.97
N LEU A 113 9.11 1.12 -3.63
CA LEU A 113 7.90 0.80 -2.86
C LEU A 113 6.81 1.88 -2.99
N MET A 114 7.19 3.16 -2.99
CA MET A 114 6.23 4.25 -3.17
C MET A 114 5.58 4.18 -4.54
N VAL A 115 6.35 4.01 -5.61
CA VAL A 115 5.80 3.95 -6.98
C VAL A 115 4.85 2.77 -7.12
N MET A 116 5.14 1.62 -6.49
CA MET A 116 4.20 0.51 -6.44
C MET A 116 2.89 0.88 -5.75
N GLY A 117 2.96 1.53 -4.60
CA GLY A 117 1.77 2.02 -3.89
C GLY A 117 0.96 3.00 -4.74
N LEU A 118 1.63 3.90 -5.46
CA LEU A 118 1.00 4.87 -6.34
C LEU A 118 0.32 4.19 -7.55
N VAL A 119 1.01 3.25 -8.21
CA VAL A 119 0.45 2.49 -9.33
C VAL A 119 -0.77 1.69 -8.86
N PHE A 120 -0.71 1.08 -7.66
CA PHE A 120 -1.87 0.43 -7.06
C PHE A 120 -3.02 1.40 -6.85
N PHE A 121 -2.75 2.57 -6.27
CA PHE A 121 -3.79 3.56 -6.01
C PHE A 121 -4.46 4.02 -7.32
N LEU A 122 -3.68 4.29 -8.36
CA LEU A 122 -4.19 4.68 -9.67
C LEU A 122 -5.09 3.59 -10.28
N HIS A 123 -4.65 2.32 -10.26
CA HIS A 123 -5.46 1.22 -10.77
C HIS A 123 -6.71 1.00 -9.94
N TRP A 124 -6.59 1.05 -8.61
CA TRP A 124 -7.72 0.91 -7.70
C TRP A 124 -8.74 2.03 -7.94
N PHE A 125 -8.29 3.28 -8.04
CA PHE A 125 -9.15 4.43 -8.29
C PHE A 125 -9.84 4.32 -9.65
N TYR A 126 -9.10 3.93 -10.69
CA TYR A 126 -9.65 3.69 -12.03
C TYR A 126 -10.75 2.63 -12.03
N TYR A 127 -10.49 1.44 -11.47
CA TYR A 127 -11.48 0.36 -11.39
C TYR A 127 -12.65 0.69 -10.44
N SER A 128 -12.40 1.51 -9.41
CA SER A 128 -13.46 1.96 -8.50
C SER A 128 -14.42 2.94 -9.17
N LYS A 129 -14.01 3.68 -10.21
CA LYS A 129 -14.86 4.62 -10.94
C LYS A 129 -15.61 4.00 -12.12
N ILE A 130 -14.92 3.18 -12.90
CA ILE A 130 -15.49 2.54 -14.11
C ILE A 130 -16.33 1.31 -13.77
N GLY A 131 -16.10 0.70 -12.59
CA GLY A 131 -16.66 -0.59 -12.26
C GLY A 131 -15.94 -1.71 -13.02
N ILE A 132 -16.28 -2.95 -12.67
CA ILE A 132 -15.83 -4.14 -13.41
C ILE A 132 -17.07 -4.71 -14.08
N SER A 133 -17.05 -4.86 -15.41
CA SER A 133 -18.10 -5.56 -16.13
C SER A 133 -18.13 -7.01 -15.65
N ASP A 134 -19.30 -7.49 -15.23
CA ASP A 134 -19.51 -8.90 -14.94
C ASP A 134 -19.28 -9.71 -16.22
N GLU A 135 -18.33 -10.63 -16.15
CA GLU A 135 -18.01 -11.60 -17.20
C GLU A 135 -19.11 -12.68 -17.33
N ASN A 136 -20.16 -12.59 -16.51
CA ASN A 136 -21.29 -13.52 -16.47
C ASN A 136 -22.43 -13.12 -17.42
N LYS A 137 -22.06 -12.71 -18.64
CA LYS A 137 -22.97 -12.57 -19.78
C LYS A 137 -22.48 -13.49 -20.91
N ASN A 138 -22.68 -14.79 -20.73
CA ASN A 138 -22.76 -15.78 -21.79
C ASN A 138 -23.63 -16.94 -21.31
#